data_AF-A0A0M9GCJ2-F1
#
_entry.id   AF-A0A0M9GCJ2-F1
#
_cell.length_a   1.000
_cell.length_b   1.000
_cell.length_c   1.000
_cell.angle_alpha   90.00
_cell.angle_beta   90.00
_cell.angle_gamma   90.00
#
_symmetry.space_group_name_H-M   'P 1'
#
loop_
_entity.id
_entity.type
_entity.pdbx_description
1 polymer ?
#
loop_
_entity_poly.entity_id
_entity_poly.type
_entity_poly.pdbx_seq_one_letter_code
_entity_poly.pdbx_strand_id
1 'polypeptide(L)'
;MGMLRLFLALSVLVHHTPKAPFHWLHASIAVMFFFMISGFYMTLVINEKYIKSDTPWIARFYLSRVFRIFPVYLAMLLFMIVWYFYTDTPNVFTANMGHGFSGQASLVFMNLFILGQDWHQLTAYSLASYDSNAYTSFIGSHIDSSYFKNTIMLIGQAWTLSIELIFYILAPFIVHSRRRIIIVLITSLLVRLVFWDMRETFNPFGWGYYFLPSTLCFFLMGSLGYYFYRKLIKWPLLENATIPVNLIVLGGTLYILLSGGYPVVSRATGYDTLPLWLFYCAFAFCLPFVFLLWKDSRIDRWLGEFSYPLYIVHGLIIGMMLGDVGLPEGTYSTQAIIIGTSLLVAWFACFAIETPFNKWRQRKIVTAASPAWSTGLRKPLAWTGAATVTACLYIAWLTSYTPKQAPPAILVKVESTLQYNIVNYDDRFYGVPFGTDIKWGGHNYEQTPGLIVATTQEEVSEAIHRKSGNTPAPVQGPTATLVKVELEYRYNIVNYANKFYGIQFGTAIEWGGPDYEKTPGLIIGDTQDAVSEAIHQKVAETTSGTPVPPAVLVKVEKAYRYNIVSYANKFYGVQFDTTVEWGGLNYEETPGLIIAKTQEAVMEAIARKVGAIAR
;
A
#
# COMPACT_ATOMS: atom_id res chain seq x y z
N MET A 1 -9.65 22.31 -3.20
CA MET A 1 -8.86 21.06 -3.09
C MET A 1 -8.77 20.33 -4.42
N GLY A 2 -8.64 21.03 -5.55
CA GLY A 2 -8.51 20.39 -6.86
C GLY A 2 -7.10 19.91 -7.19
N MET A 3 -6.07 20.70 -6.84
CA MET A 3 -4.67 20.30 -7.01
C MET A 3 -4.37 19.01 -6.24
N LEU A 4 -4.83 18.92 -5.00
CA LEU A 4 -4.72 17.71 -4.18
C LEU A 4 -5.39 16.50 -4.87
N ARG A 5 -6.62 16.64 -5.36
CA ARG A 5 -7.32 15.56 -6.06
C ARG A 5 -6.62 15.13 -7.35
N LEU A 6 -6.03 16.05 -8.09
CA LEU A 6 -5.25 15.74 -9.29
C LEU A 6 -3.97 14.97 -8.93
N PHE A 7 -3.25 15.38 -7.89
CA PHE A 7 -2.09 14.65 -7.37
C PHE A 7 -2.45 13.20 -6.97
N LEU A 8 -3.57 13.01 -6.27
CA LEU A 8 -4.04 11.68 -5.90
C LEU A 8 -4.39 10.83 -7.14
N ALA A 9 -5.06 11.40 -8.15
CA ALA A 9 -5.41 10.70 -9.38
C ALA A 9 -4.17 10.29 -10.20
N LEU A 10 -3.17 11.16 -10.28
CA LEU A 10 -1.91 10.84 -10.93
C LEU A 10 -1.11 9.79 -10.15
N SER A 11 -1.16 9.81 -8.82
CA SER A 11 -0.53 8.79 -7.98
C SER A 11 -1.11 7.40 -8.27
N VAL A 12 -2.44 7.31 -8.45
CA VAL A 12 -3.13 6.08 -8.86
C VAL A 12 -2.66 5.61 -10.23
N LEU A 13 -2.62 6.50 -11.23
CA LEU A 13 -2.14 6.18 -12.59
C LEU A 13 -0.70 5.63 -12.56
N VAL A 14 0.20 6.35 -11.88
CA VAL A 14 1.60 5.97 -11.79
C VAL A 14 1.77 4.61 -11.11
N HIS A 15 1.03 4.36 -10.03
CA HIS A 15 1.07 3.09 -9.32
C HIS A 15 0.54 1.92 -10.13
N HIS A 16 -0.46 2.14 -11.00
CA HIS A 16 -0.97 1.10 -11.89
C HIS A 16 -0.15 0.92 -13.16
N THR A 17 0.91 1.70 -13.39
CA THR A 17 1.79 1.53 -14.54
C THR A 17 2.79 0.40 -14.27
N PRO A 18 2.72 -0.74 -14.98
CA PRO A 18 3.62 -1.88 -14.76
C PRO A 18 5.10 -1.47 -14.79
N LYS A 19 5.84 -1.96 -13.79
CA LYS A 19 7.28 -1.72 -13.60
C LYS A 19 7.68 -0.24 -13.59
N ALA A 20 6.77 0.70 -13.29
CA ALA A 20 7.07 2.13 -13.32
C ALA A 20 8.39 2.44 -12.59
N PRO A 21 9.31 3.21 -13.20
CA PRO A 21 10.62 3.48 -12.60
C PRO A 21 10.51 4.30 -11.31
N PHE A 22 9.35 4.93 -11.09
CA PHE A 22 9.10 5.81 -9.97
C PHE A 22 7.62 5.82 -9.60
N HIS A 23 7.35 5.94 -8.29
CA HIS A 23 6.03 5.91 -7.69
C HIS A 23 5.83 7.11 -6.75
N TRP A 24 4.59 7.61 -6.65
CA TRP A 24 4.19 8.62 -5.67
C TRP A 24 3.49 7.98 -4.48
N LEU A 25 2.22 8.29 -4.28
CA LEU A 25 1.42 7.64 -3.26
C LEU A 25 0.91 6.29 -3.77
N HIS A 26 0.87 5.28 -2.90
CA HIS A 26 0.21 4.01 -3.21
C HIS A 26 -1.25 4.25 -3.60
N ALA A 27 -1.74 3.63 -4.68
CA ALA A 27 -3.09 3.90 -5.21
C ALA A 27 -4.18 3.73 -4.15
N SER A 28 -4.09 2.67 -3.34
CA SER A 28 -5.05 2.41 -2.26
C SER A 28 -5.10 3.48 -1.17
N ILE A 29 -3.96 4.05 -0.78
CA ILE A 29 -3.92 5.18 0.16
C ILE A 29 -4.56 6.41 -0.49
N ALA A 30 -4.29 6.64 -1.78
CA ALA A 30 -4.92 7.72 -2.53
C ALA A 30 -6.45 7.57 -2.60
N VAL A 31 -6.96 6.35 -2.75
CA VAL A 31 -8.41 6.05 -2.71
C VAL A 31 -9.00 6.38 -1.33
N MET A 32 -8.36 6.00 -0.23
CA MET A 32 -8.84 6.38 1.12
C MET A 32 -8.88 7.89 1.32
N PHE A 33 -7.88 8.61 0.79
CA PHE A 33 -7.89 10.06 0.77
C PHE A 33 -9.00 10.65 -0.09
N PHE A 34 -9.32 10.06 -1.24
CA PHE A 34 -10.49 10.44 -2.03
C PHE A 34 -11.79 10.24 -1.24
N PHE A 35 -11.94 9.14 -0.49
CA PHE A 35 -13.10 8.93 0.37
C PHE A 35 -13.24 9.99 1.46
N MET A 36 -12.14 10.36 2.13
CA MET A 36 -12.13 11.46 3.11
C MET A 36 -12.49 12.80 2.45
N ILE A 37 -11.93 13.11 1.27
CA ILE A 37 -12.27 14.33 0.51
C ILE A 37 -13.77 14.34 0.15
N SER A 38 -14.31 13.20 -0.30
CA SER A 38 -15.73 13.04 -0.64
C SER A 38 -16.61 13.28 0.60
N GLY A 39 -16.23 12.70 1.74
CA GLY A 39 -16.87 12.94 3.04
C GLY A 39 -16.96 14.42 3.42
N PHE A 40 -15.83 15.12 3.33
CA PHE A 40 -15.77 16.56 3.59
C PHE A 40 -16.70 17.35 2.65
N TYR A 41 -16.59 17.11 1.34
CA TYR A 41 -17.37 17.86 0.34
C TYR A 41 -18.86 17.55 0.38
N MET A 42 -19.27 16.29 0.55
CA MET A 42 -20.68 15.93 0.63
C MET A 42 -21.30 16.54 1.89
N THR A 43 -20.59 16.48 3.02
CA THR A 43 -21.06 17.12 4.25
C THR A 43 -21.20 18.64 4.09
N LEU A 44 -20.20 19.30 3.50
CA LEU A 44 -20.23 20.74 3.22
C LEU A 44 -21.40 21.12 2.31
N VAL A 45 -21.52 20.48 1.15
CA VAL A 45 -22.51 20.84 0.14
C VAL A 45 -23.94 20.55 0.63
N ILE A 46 -24.14 19.46 1.35
CA ILE A 46 -25.44 19.14 1.94
C ILE A 46 -25.83 20.20 2.99
N ASN A 47 -24.96 20.47 3.96
CA ASN A 47 -25.28 21.37 5.07
C ASN A 47 -25.36 22.84 4.67
N GLU A 48 -24.58 23.28 3.69
CA GLU A 48 -24.52 24.68 3.30
C GLU A 48 -25.45 25.03 2.13
N LYS A 49 -25.84 24.05 1.30
CA LYS A 49 -26.60 24.28 0.08
C LYS A 49 -27.94 23.55 0.03
N TYR A 50 -27.93 22.22 0.08
CA TYR A 50 -29.14 21.45 -0.22
C TYR A 50 -30.22 21.53 0.86
N ILE A 51 -29.86 21.36 2.14
CA ILE A 51 -30.84 21.42 3.24
C ILE A 51 -31.57 22.76 3.27
N LYS A 52 -30.87 23.84 2.93
CA LYS A 52 -31.39 25.21 2.99
C LYS A 52 -32.30 25.56 1.80
N SER A 53 -32.63 24.61 0.93
CA SER A 53 -33.46 24.83 -0.26
C SER A 53 -34.90 24.38 -0.03
N ASP A 54 -35.89 25.16 -0.50
CA ASP A 54 -37.34 24.91 -0.32
C ASP A 54 -37.91 23.81 -1.23
N THR A 55 -37.10 22.83 -1.64
CA THR A 55 -37.43 21.84 -2.69
C THR A 55 -37.10 20.43 -2.22
N PRO A 56 -37.51 19.33 -2.91
CA PRO A 56 -37.09 17.97 -2.56
C PRO A 56 -35.58 17.79 -2.77
N TRP A 57 -34.80 18.28 -1.80
CA TRP A 57 -33.37 18.49 -1.92
C TRP A 57 -32.59 17.17 -1.98
N ILE A 58 -33.12 16.09 -1.41
CA ILE A 58 -32.55 14.75 -1.47
C ILE A 58 -32.54 14.25 -2.91
N ALA A 59 -33.69 14.32 -3.61
CA ALA A 59 -33.80 13.91 -5.01
C ALA A 59 -32.87 14.74 -5.91
N ARG A 60 -32.80 16.05 -5.69
CA ARG A 60 -31.88 16.93 -6.42
C ARG A 60 -30.41 16.63 -6.13
N PHE A 61 -30.08 16.29 -4.88
CA PHE A 61 -28.74 15.86 -4.50
C PHE A 61 -28.36 14.59 -5.26
N TYR A 62 -29.19 13.54 -5.23
CA TYR A 62 -28.94 12.28 -5.95
C TYR A 62 -28.83 12.51 -7.46
N LEU A 63 -29.74 13.27 -8.06
CA LEU A 63 -29.68 13.58 -9.49
C LEU A 63 -28.37 14.31 -9.84
N SER A 64 -27.96 15.27 -9.00
CA SER A 64 -26.68 15.98 -9.15
C SER A 64 -25.46 15.07 -9.05
N ARG A 65 -25.53 13.98 -8.29
CA ARG A 65 -24.47 12.98 -8.17
C ARG A 65 -24.46 12.02 -9.37
N VAL A 66 -25.62 11.55 -9.82
CA VAL A 66 -25.75 10.73 -11.03
C VAL A 66 -25.15 11.45 -12.23
N PHE A 67 -25.55 12.70 -12.49
CA PHE A 67 -24.99 13.51 -13.58
C PHE A 67 -23.54 13.97 -13.35
N ARG A 68 -22.97 13.75 -12.16
CA ARG A 68 -21.54 13.98 -11.93
C ARG A 68 -20.69 12.81 -12.42
N ILE A 69 -21.15 11.59 -12.20
CA ILE A 69 -20.39 10.36 -12.46
C ILE A 69 -20.73 9.82 -13.84
N PHE A 70 -22.00 9.53 -14.10
CA PHE A 70 -22.42 8.72 -15.25
C PHE A 70 -22.02 9.26 -16.63
N PRO A 71 -22.00 10.59 -16.93
CA PRO A 71 -21.70 11.04 -18.28
C PRO A 71 -20.32 10.62 -18.79
N VAL A 72 -19.26 10.83 -18.01
CA VAL A 72 -17.89 10.45 -18.40
C VAL A 72 -17.73 8.94 -18.32
N TYR A 73 -18.28 8.32 -17.26
CA TYR A 73 -18.24 6.86 -17.11
C TYR A 73 -18.87 6.11 -18.29
N LEU A 74 -20.09 6.46 -18.68
CA LEU A 74 -20.81 5.80 -19.77
C LEU A 74 -20.16 6.07 -21.13
N ALA A 75 -19.61 7.27 -21.35
CA ALA A 75 -18.85 7.56 -22.56
C ALA A 75 -17.58 6.70 -22.64
N MET A 76 -16.87 6.53 -21.52
CA MET A 76 -15.71 5.64 -21.45
C MET A 76 -16.13 4.18 -21.65
N LEU A 77 -17.20 3.73 -21.00
CA LEU A 77 -17.71 2.37 -21.15
C LEU A 77 -18.06 2.06 -22.60
N LEU A 78 -18.79 2.97 -23.27
CA LEU A 78 -19.12 2.84 -24.68
C LEU A 78 -17.85 2.77 -25.54
N PHE A 79 -16.87 3.63 -25.29
CA PHE A 79 -15.59 3.57 -25.99
C PHE A 79 -14.91 2.20 -25.80
N MET A 80 -14.88 1.66 -24.58
CA MET A 80 -14.29 0.34 -24.32
C MET A 80 -15.04 -0.79 -25.02
N ILE A 81 -16.38 -0.74 -25.05
CA ILE A 81 -17.20 -1.72 -25.79
C ILE A 81 -16.85 -1.67 -27.28
N VAL A 82 -16.78 -0.48 -27.87
CA VAL A 82 -16.43 -0.29 -29.29
C VAL A 82 -14.99 -0.73 -29.57
N TRP A 83 -14.06 -0.37 -28.68
CA TRP A 83 -12.65 -0.76 -28.80
C TRP A 83 -12.50 -2.28 -28.80
N TYR A 84 -13.08 -2.96 -27.81
CA TYR A 84 -13.00 -4.42 -27.72
C TYR A 84 -13.75 -5.14 -28.83
N PHE A 85 -14.83 -4.55 -29.36
CA PHE A 85 -15.45 -5.06 -30.58
C PHE A 85 -14.52 -4.93 -31.79
N TYR A 86 -13.80 -3.81 -31.93
CA TYR A 86 -12.85 -3.58 -33.01
C TYR A 86 -11.60 -4.47 -32.94
N THR A 87 -11.14 -4.78 -31.73
CA THR A 87 -9.96 -5.64 -31.49
C THR A 87 -10.30 -7.13 -31.32
N ASP A 88 -11.52 -7.54 -31.67
CA ASP A 88 -12.02 -8.92 -31.50
C ASP A 88 -11.78 -9.50 -30.09
N THR A 89 -11.81 -8.63 -29.07
CA THR A 89 -11.55 -8.99 -27.68
C THR A 89 -12.88 -9.28 -26.98
N PRO A 90 -13.14 -10.53 -26.55
CA PRO A 90 -14.40 -10.89 -25.90
C PRO A 90 -14.61 -10.09 -24.61
N ASN A 91 -15.83 -9.55 -24.43
CA ASN A 91 -16.23 -8.88 -23.20
C ASN A 91 -17.71 -9.12 -22.91
N VAL A 92 -18.17 -8.70 -21.73
CA VAL A 92 -19.53 -8.94 -21.23
C VAL A 92 -20.65 -8.42 -22.14
N PHE A 93 -20.38 -7.47 -23.04
CA PHE A 93 -21.37 -6.95 -23.99
C PHE A 93 -21.32 -7.63 -25.36
N THR A 94 -20.17 -8.19 -25.74
CA THR A 94 -19.94 -8.74 -27.09
C THR A 94 -19.94 -10.26 -27.15
N ALA A 95 -19.76 -10.94 -26.00
CA ALA A 95 -19.70 -12.38 -25.92
C ALA A 95 -20.45 -12.93 -24.69
N ASN A 96 -20.85 -14.21 -24.77
CA ASN A 96 -21.36 -14.95 -23.63
C ASN A 96 -20.18 -15.46 -22.79
N MET A 97 -20.11 -15.06 -21.54
CA MET A 97 -19.01 -15.40 -20.62
C MET A 97 -19.14 -16.81 -20.01
N GLY A 98 -20.21 -17.55 -20.34
CA GLY A 98 -20.40 -18.92 -19.87
C GLY A 98 -21.05 -19.04 -18.48
N HIS A 99 -21.67 -17.97 -17.97
CA HIS A 99 -22.29 -17.93 -16.63
C HIS A 99 -23.82 -18.04 -16.65
N GLY A 100 -24.39 -18.53 -17.76
CA GLY A 100 -25.83 -18.54 -18.00
C GLY A 100 -26.43 -17.13 -18.13
N PHE A 101 -27.74 -17.05 -18.35
CA PHE A 101 -28.43 -15.77 -18.57
C PHE A 101 -28.32 -14.84 -17.36
N SER A 102 -28.60 -15.35 -16.15
CA SER A 102 -28.59 -14.54 -14.93
C SER A 102 -27.19 -14.01 -14.59
N GLY A 103 -26.15 -14.84 -14.76
CA GLY A 103 -24.76 -14.43 -14.54
C GLY A 103 -24.30 -13.40 -15.57
N GLN A 104 -24.65 -13.57 -16.85
CA GLN A 104 -24.36 -12.56 -17.86
C GLN A 104 -25.08 -11.23 -17.55
N ALA A 105 -26.37 -11.30 -17.21
CA ALA A 105 -27.19 -10.14 -16.91
C ALA A 105 -26.67 -9.35 -15.69
N SER A 106 -26.20 -10.03 -14.64
CA SER A 106 -25.61 -9.38 -13.47
C SER A 106 -24.29 -8.69 -13.80
N LEU A 107 -23.44 -9.29 -14.65
CA LEU A 107 -22.18 -8.66 -15.08
C LEU A 107 -22.42 -7.43 -15.97
N VAL A 108 -23.40 -7.50 -16.89
CA VAL A 108 -23.85 -6.35 -17.68
C VAL A 108 -24.38 -5.25 -16.76
N PHE A 109 -25.19 -5.61 -15.78
CA PHE A 109 -25.73 -4.67 -14.80
C PHE A 109 -24.61 -3.95 -14.03
N MET A 110 -23.62 -4.69 -13.51
CA MET A 110 -22.49 -4.10 -12.77
C MET A 110 -21.67 -3.15 -13.65
N ASN A 111 -21.47 -3.45 -14.94
CA ASN A 111 -20.78 -2.55 -15.88
C ASN A 111 -21.63 -1.34 -16.29
N LEU A 112 -22.97 -1.44 -16.36
CA LEU A 112 -23.81 -0.29 -16.73
C LEU A 112 -24.07 0.66 -15.55
N PHE A 113 -24.27 0.10 -14.36
CA PHE A 113 -24.74 0.84 -13.20
C PHE A 113 -23.66 1.09 -12.13
N ILE A 114 -22.45 0.52 -12.28
CA ILE A 114 -21.33 0.55 -11.34
C ILE A 114 -21.62 -0.22 -10.03
N LEU A 115 -22.89 -0.30 -9.62
CA LEU A 115 -23.34 -0.93 -8.38
C LEU A 115 -22.93 -2.41 -8.31
N GLY A 116 -22.31 -2.78 -7.20
CA GLY A 116 -21.87 -4.15 -6.91
C GLY A 116 -20.46 -4.47 -7.37
N GLN A 117 -19.76 -3.55 -8.06
CA GLN A 117 -18.37 -3.76 -8.45
C GLN A 117 -17.41 -3.84 -7.26
N ASP A 118 -17.68 -3.14 -6.16
CA ASP A 118 -16.93 -3.25 -4.91
C ASP A 118 -17.04 -4.66 -4.32
N TRP A 119 -18.24 -5.25 -4.34
CA TRP A 119 -18.47 -6.61 -3.88
C TRP A 119 -17.86 -7.65 -4.81
N HIS A 120 -17.94 -7.42 -6.13
CA HIS A 120 -17.25 -8.23 -7.13
C HIS A 120 -15.74 -8.24 -6.87
N GLN A 121 -15.14 -7.06 -6.67
CA GLN A 121 -13.71 -6.91 -6.41
C GLN A 121 -13.27 -7.52 -5.07
N LEU A 122 -14.07 -7.35 -4.01
CA LEU A 122 -13.88 -8.03 -2.72
C LEU A 122 -13.81 -9.55 -2.91
N THR A 123 -14.78 -10.09 -3.65
CA THR A 123 -14.91 -11.53 -3.87
C THR A 123 -13.79 -12.07 -4.74
N ALA A 124 -13.47 -11.37 -5.83
CA ALA A 124 -12.34 -11.69 -6.69
C ALA A 124 -11.04 -11.78 -5.89
N TYR A 125 -10.81 -10.79 -5.01
CA TYR A 125 -9.62 -10.75 -4.17
C TYR A 125 -9.60 -11.85 -3.10
N SER A 126 -10.71 -12.08 -2.39
CA SER A 126 -10.81 -13.13 -1.36
C SER A 126 -10.67 -14.55 -1.94
N LEU A 127 -11.22 -14.80 -3.13
CA LEU A 127 -11.02 -16.07 -3.83
C LEU A 127 -9.57 -16.24 -4.29
N ALA A 128 -8.96 -15.19 -4.86
CA ALA A 128 -7.56 -15.23 -5.29
C ALA A 128 -6.56 -15.32 -4.13
N SER A 129 -6.96 -14.88 -2.93
CA SER A 129 -6.15 -14.97 -1.71
C SER A 129 -6.43 -16.24 -0.89
N TYR A 130 -7.34 -17.11 -1.36
CA TYR A 130 -7.75 -18.34 -0.70
C TYR A 130 -8.25 -18.14 0.74
N ASP A 131 -9.01 -17.08 0.99
CA ASP A 131 -9.63 -16.84 2.31
C ASP A 131 -10.45 -18.08 2.72
N SER A 132 -10.19 -18.61 3.92
CA SER A 132 -10.83 -19.82 4.45
C SER A 132 -12.01 -19.48 5.37
N ASN A 133 -13.11 -19.00 4.79
CA ASN A 133 -14.30 -18.62 5.55
C ASN A 133 -15.61 -19.11 4.92
N ALA A 134 -16.70 -19.01 5.67
CA ALA A 134 -18.03 -19.43 5.22
C ALA A 134 -18.50 -18.65 3.98
N TYR A 135 -18.07 -17.39 3.82
CA TYR A 135 -18.45 -16.57 2.68
C TYR A 135 -17.80 -17.06 1.39
N THR A 136 -16.48 -17.23 1.35
CA THR A 136 -15.77 -17.75 0.16
C THR A 136 -16.18 -19.19 -0.15
N SER A 137 -16.42 -20.02 0.87
CA SER A 137 -16.94 -21.38 0.69
C SER A 137 -18.34 -21.39 0.06
N PHE A 138 -19.22 -20.49 0.49
CA PHE A 138 -20.56 -20.35 -0.08
C PHE A 138 -20.49 -19.85 -1.53
N ILE A 139 -19.73 -18.79 -1.80
CA ILE A 139 -19.61 -18.26 -3.16
C ILE A 139 -18.97 -19.28 -4.10
N GLY A 140 -17.83 -19.87 -3.73
CA GLY A 140 -17.10 -20.81 -4.57
C GLY A 140 -17.86 -22.11 -4.86
N SER A 141 -18.84 -22.48 -4.03
CA SER A 141 -19.74 -23.61 -4.29
C SER A 141 -20.90 -23.30 -5.23
N HIS A 142 -21.23 -22.02 -5.47
CA HIS A 142 -22.38 -21.60 -6.27
C HIS A 142 -22.01 -20.86 -7.56
N ILE A 143 -20.85 -20.17 -7.58
CA ILE A 143 -20.42 -19.32 -8.67
C ILE A 143 -18.98 -19.66 -9.02
N ASP A 144 -18.75 -20.00 -10.28
CA ASP A 144 -17.42 -20.29 -10.81
C ASP A 144 -16.48 -19.09 -10.65
N SER A 145 -15.22 -19.35 -10.27
CA SER A 145 -14.24 -18.29 -10.01
C SER A 145 -13.96 -17.41 -11.23
N SER A 146 -14.19 -17.91 -12.46
CA SER A 146 -14.03 -17.12 -13.68
C SER A 146 -15.02 -15.96 -13.78
N TYR A 147 -16.18 -16.03 -13.09
CA TYR A 147 -17.14 -14.91 -12.97
C TYR A 147 -16.52 -13.68 -12.29
N PHE A 148 -15.54 -13.91 -11.41
CA PHE A 148 -14.88 -12.87 -10.63
C PHE A 148 -13.57 -12.37 -11.26
N LYS A 149 -13.26 -12.74 -12.51
CA LYS A 149 -12.08 -12.21 -13.21
C LYS A 149 -12.18 -10.69 -13.39
N ASN A 150 -11.11 -9.97 -13.03
CA ASN A 150 -11.05 -8.51 -13.16
C ASN A 150 -11.27 -8.03 -14.60
N THR A 151 -10.95 -8.84 -15.62
CA THR A 151 -11.15 -8.52 -17.04
C THR A 151 -12.62 -8.39 -17.45
N ILE A 152 -13.56 -8.88 -16.63
CA ILE A 152 -15.01 -8.75 -16.86
C ILE A 152 -15.51 -7.33 -16.54
N MET A 153 -14.80 -6.60 -15.66
CA MET A 153 -15.09 -5.20 -15.38
C MET A 153 -14.30 -4.33 -16.36
N LEU A 154 -14.98 -3.81 -17.39
CA LEU A 154 -14.32 -3.04 -18.46
C LEU A 154 -13.56 -1.85 -17.88
N ILE A 155 -14.19 -1.11 -16.97
CA ILE A 155 -13.53 -0.04 -16.21
C ILE A 155 -13.23 -0.57 -14.81
N GLY A 156 -12.15 -1.36 -14.69
CA GLY A 156 -11.83 -2.11 -13.47
C GLY A 156 -11.75 -1.24 -12.21
N GLN A 157 -11.24 -0.02 -12.29
CA GLN A 157 -11.14 0.91 -11.16
C GLN A 157 -12.48 1.50 -10.68
N ALA A 158 -13.59 1.25 -11.39
CA ALA A 158 -14.90 1.81 -11.04
C ALA A 158 -15.53 1.17 -9.79
N TRP A 159 -14.94 0.11 -9.23
CA TRP A 159 -15.33 -0.42 -7.92
C TRP A 159 -15.29 0.67 -6.82
N THR A 160 -14.36 1.65 -6.89
CA THR A 160 -14.33 2.77 -5.95
C THR A 160 -15.53 3.70 -6.08
N LEU A 161 -16.02 3.85 -7.32
CA LEU A 161 -17.22 4.63 -7.61
C LEU A 161 -18.48 3.90 -7.10
N SER A 162 -18.48 2.57 -7.08
CA SER A 162 -19.56 1.80 -6.42
C SER A 162 -19.68 2.17 -4.95
N ILE A 163 -18.55 2.17 -4.22
CA ILE A 163 -18.49 2.63 -2.83
C ILE A 163 -18.96 4.09 -2.72
N GLU A 164 -18.49 4.98 -3.61
CA GLU A 164 -18.87 6.39 -3.60
C GLU A 164 -20.38 6.61 -3.85
N LEU A 165 -21.01 5.83 -4.74
CA LEU A 165 -22.46 5.85 -4.94
C LEU A 165 -23.20 5.49 -3.66
N ILE A 166 -22.72 4.50 -2.90
CA ILE A 166 -23.32 4.13 -1.62
C ILE A 166 -23.09 5.23 -0.56
N PHE A 167 -21.91 5.86 -0.53
CA PHE A 167 -21.71 7.05 0.31
C PHE A 167 -22.73 8.15 0.01
N TYR A 168 -23.02 8.38 -1.27
CA TYR A 168 -24.03 9.36 -1.66
C TYR A 168 -25.41 8.97 -1.19
N ILE A 169 -25.82 7.71 -1.36
CA ILE A 169 -27.11 7.21 -0.85
C ILE A 169 -27.23 7.47 0.65
N LEU A 170 -26.19 7.17 1.43
CA LEU A 170 -26.18 7.31 2.88
C LEU A 170 -26.06 8.76 3.38
N ALA A 171 -25.41 9.64 2.62
CA ALA A 171 -25.04 10.98 3.09
C ALA A 171 -26.23 11.81 3.61
N PRO A 172 -27.38 11.92 2.91
CA PRO A 172 -28.57 12.65 3.38
C PRO A 172 -29.12 12.24 4.75
N PHE A 173 -28.78 11.04 5.23
CA PHE A 173 -29.29 10.53 6.49
C PHE A 173 -28.28 10.65 7.64
N ILE A 174 -26.98 10.71 7.31
CA ILE A 174 -25.90 10.64 8.30
C ILE A 174 -25.26 12.01 8.50
N VAL A 175 -24.81 12.68 7.42
CA VAL A 175 -23.82 13.76 7.53
C VAL A 175 -24.37 15.10 8.03
N HIS A 176 -25.68 15.19 8.23
CA HIS A 176 -26.38 16.35 8.77
C HIS A 176 -26.15 16.55 10.27
N SER A 177 -25.78 15.47 10.98
CA SER A 177 -25.64 15.46 12.42
C SER A 177 -24.30 14.90 12.82
N ARG A 178 -23.51 15.71 13.55
CA ARG A 178 -22.25 15.28 14.15
C ARG A 178 -22.42 14.02 15.02
N ARG A 179 -23.55 13.89 15.74
CA ARG A 179 -23.84 12.70 16.56
C ARG A 179 -23.99 11.45 15.70
N ARG A 180 -24.73 11.52 14.59
CA ARG A 180 -24.91 10.39 13.65
C ARG A 180 -23.58 10.00 13.01
N ILE A 181 -22.77 10.98 12.58
CA ILE A 181 -21.43 10.71 12.04
C ILE A 181 -20.58 9.95 13.06
N ILE A 182 -20.53 10.39 14.32
CA ILE A 182 -19.72 9.72 15.35
C ILE A 182 -20.21 8.29 15.61
N ILE A 183 -21.53 8.08 15.73
CA ILE A 183 -22.09 6.74 15.95
C ILE A 183 -21.70 5.81 14.81
N VAL A 184 -21.96 6.20 13.56
CA VAL A 184 -21.66 5.34 12.41
C VAL A 184 -20.14 5.18 12.20
N LEU A 185 -19.34 6.19 12.52
CA LEU A 185 -17.88 6.10 12.48
C LEU A 185 -17.37 5.04 13.47
N ILE A 186 -17.85 5.07 14.71
CA ILE A 186 -17.51 4.07 15.72
C ILE A 186 -17.97 2.68 15.25
N THR A 187 -19.19 2.56 14.72
CA THR A 187 -19.67 1.28 14.17
C THR A 187 -18.78 0.76 13.05
N SER A 188 -18.38 1.62 12.10
CA SER A 188 -17.49 1.25 10.99
C SER A 188 -16.10 0.84 11.47
N LEU A 189 -15.54 1.55 12.46
CA LEU A 189 -14.26 1.19 13.08
C LEU A 189 -14.34 -0.13 13.85
N LEU A 190 -15.46 -0.40 14.54
CA LEU A 190 -15.68 -1.68 15.22
C LEU A 190 -15.78 -2.84 14.23
N VAL A 191 -16.52 -2.68 13.13
CA VAL A 191 -16.57 -3.69 12.05
C VAL A 191 -15.16 -3.96 11.51
N ARG A 192 -14.39 -2.91 11.27
CA ARG A 192 -13.01 -3.03 10.79
C ARG A 192 -12.09 -3.73 11.80
N LEU A 193 -12.24 -3.43 13.10
CA LEU A 193 -11.52 -4.11 14.19
C LEU A 193 -11.87 -5.60 14.27
N VAL A 194 -13.14 -5.97 14.08
CA VAL A 194 -13.55 -7.38 14.05
C VAL A 194 -12.87 -8.13 12.90
N PHE A 195 -12.83 -7.56 11.70
CA PHE A 195 -12.13 -8.18 10.57
C PHE A 195 -10.61 -8.21 10.76
N TRP A 196 -10.04 -7.24 11.46
CA TRP A 196 -8.61 -7.25 11.83
C TRP A 196 -8.27 -8.39 12.79
N ASP A 197 -9.14 -8.65 13.77
CA ASP A 197 -8.98 -9.78 14.70
C ASP A 197 -9.08 -11.12 13.95
N MET A 198 -9.99 -11.21 12.98
CA MET A 198 -10.21 -12.39 12.16
C MET A 198 -9.33 -12.48 10.89
N ARG A 199 -8.21 -11.74 10.84
CA ARG A 199 -7.35 -11.57 9.65
C ARG A 199 -6.82 -12.86 9.02
N GLU A 200 -6.69 -13.93 9.81
CA GLU A 200 -6.28 -15.26 9.32
C GLU A 200 -7.37 -15.92 8.45
N THR A 201 -8.63 -15.54 8.63
CA THR A 201 -9.78 -16.08 7.90
C THR A 201 -10.39 -15.10 6.91
N PHE A 202 -10.24 -13.80 7.16
CA PHE A 202 -10.74 -12.72 6.31
C PHE A 202 -9.58 -11.80 5.97
N ASN A 203 -9.16 -11.77 4.71
CA ASN A 203 -7.97 -11.01 4.35
C ASN A 203 -8.12 -9.51 4.69
N PRO A 204 -7.17 -8.92 5.46
CA PRO A 204 -7.22 -7.50 5.84
C PRO A 204 -7.32 -6.53 4.67
N PHE A 205 -6.72 -6.89 3.54
CA PHE A 205 -6.82 -6.10 2.32
C PHE A 205 -8.25 -6.12 1.81
N GLY A 206 -8.82 -7.31 1.53
CA GLY A 206 -10.16 -7.41 0.96
C GLY A 206 -11.22 -6.73 1.84
N TRP A 207 -11.30 -7.17 3.09
CA TRP A 207 -12.33 -6.78 4.05
C TRP A 207 -12.08 -5.42 4.72
N GLY A 208 -10.87 -4.88 4.59
CA GLY A 208 -10.52 -3.51 5.00
C GLY A 208 -10.57 -2.50 3.85
N TYR A 209 -10.52 -2.90 2.58
CA TYR A 209 -10.38 -1.98 1.46
C TYR A 209 -11.66 -1.91 0.60
N TYR A 210 -12.17 -3.07 0.18
CA TYR A 210 -13.33 -3.17 -0.70
C TYR A 210 -14.66 -3.22 0.06
N PHE A 211 -14.66 -3.77 1.28
CA PHE A 211 -15.88 -3.94 2.05
C PHE A 211 -16.35 -2.61 2.66
N LEU A 212 -17.43 -2.05 2.10
CA LEU A 212 -17.97 -0.73 2.46
C LEU A 212 -18.10 -0.50 3.98
N PRO A 213 -18.68 -1.42 4.80
CA PRO A 213 -18.82 -1.18 6.23
C PRO A 213 -17.51 -0.90 6.96
N SER A 214 -16.39 -1.50 6.53
CA SER A 214 -15.06 -1.24 7.08
C SER A 214 -14.43 0.05 6.55
N THR A 215 -14.72 0.42 5.30
CA THR A 215 -14.13 1.57 4.60
C THR A 215 -14.89 2.88 4.85
N LEU A 216 -16.15 2.81 5.30
CA LEU A 216 -17.02 3.97 5.58
C LEU A 216 -16.39 4.95 6.60
N CYS A 217 -15.55 4.47 7.51
CA CYS A 217 -14.84 5.29 8.49
C CYS A 217 -14.06 6.44 7.82
N PHE A 218 -13.42 6.20 6.68
CA PHE A 218 -12.63 7.23 5.98
C PHE A 218 -13.52 8.36 5.43
N PHE A 219 -14.67 8.04 4.84
CA PHE A 219 -15.67 9.04 4.46
C PHE A 219 -16.16 9.85 5.67
N LEU A 220 -16.39 9.19 6.81
CA LEU A 220 -16.90 9.85 8.02
C LEU A 220 -15.82 10.70 8.73
N MET A 221 -14.55 10.32 8.68
CA MET A 221 -13.43 11.14 9.14
C MET A 221 -13.38 12.46 8.36
N GLY A 222 -13.52 12.41 7.04
CA GLY A 222 -13.67 13.60 6.20
C GLY A 222 -14.89 14.45 6.55
N SER A 223 -16.01 13.79 6.85
CA SER A 223 -17.26 14.44 7.27
C SER A 223 -17.10 15.19 8.60
N LEU A 224 -16.35 14.64 9.55
CA LEU A 224 -15.98 15.36 10.79
C LEU A 224 -15.09 16.57 10.49
N GLY A 225 -14.23 16.49 9.47
CA GLY A 225 -13.45 17.61 8.98
C GLY A 225 -14.31 18.84 8.65
N TYR A 226 -15.50 18.67 8.07
CA TYR A 226 -16.41 19.80 7.83
C TYR A 226 -16.87 20.51 9.12
N TYR A 227 -17.21 19.75 10.16
CA TYR A 227 -17.60 20.34 11.45
C TYR A 227 -16.42 21.02 12.14
N PHE A 228 -15.20 20.51 11.93
CA PHE A 228 -13.99 21.19 12.37
C PHE A 228 -13.78 22.49 11.59
N TYR A 229 -13.92 22.49 10.26
CA TYR A 229 -13.91 23.69 9.41
C TYR A 229 -14.86 24.78 9.93
N ARG A 230 -16.11 24.43 10.30
CA ARG A 230 -17.07 25.41 10.83
C ARG A 230 -16.66 26.04 12.17
N LYS A 231 -15.86 25.33 12.97
CA LYS A 231 -15.27 25.89 14.19
C LYS A 231 -14.05 26.74 13.86
N LEU A 232 -13.21 26.27 12.94
CA LEU A 232 -11.97 26.91 12.50
C LEU A 232 -12.24 28.35 12.02
N ILE A 233 -13.24 28.55 11.15
CA ILE A 233 -13.61 29.89 10.64
C ILE A 233 -14.15 30.86 11.70
N LYS A 234 -14.48 30.38 12.90
CA LYS A 234 -14.97 31.23 14.00
C LYS A 234 -13.85 31.63 14.97
N TRP A 235 -12.69 30.99 14.88
CA TRP A 235 -11.62 31.07 15.87
C TRP A 235 -10.34 31.59 15.20
N PRO A 236 -10.01 32.90 15.32
CA PRO A 236 -8.92 33.53 14.58
C PRO A 236 -7.56 32.85 14.75
N LEU A 237 -7.28 32.29 15.94
CA LEU A 237 -6.05 31.53 16.19
C LEU A 237 -5.93 30.28 15.32
N LEU A 238 -7.03 29.55 15.12
CA LEU A 238 -7.07 28.35 14.27
C LEU A 238 -7.05 28.73 12.78
N GLU A 239 -7.66 29.86 12.42
CA GLU A 239 -7.61 30.40 11.06
C GLU A 239 -6.17 30.78 10.66
N ASN A 240 -5.42 31.40 11.56
CA ASN A 240 -4.02 31.75 11.36
C ASN A 240 -3.11 30.51 11.21
N ALA A 241 -3.51 29.34 11.73
CA ALA A 241 -2.78 28.09 11.54
C ALA A 241 -2.92 27.49 10.11
N THR A 242 -3.79 28.06 9.26
CA THR A 242 -4.02 27.57 7.89
C THR A 242 -2.76 27.57 7.03
N ILE A 243 -1.98 28.65 7.06
CA ILE A 243 -0.74 28.77 6.28
C ILE A 243 0.31 27.74 6.73
N PRO A 244 0.70 27.66 8.02
CA PRO A 244 1.67 26.67 8.46
C PRO A 244 1.22 25.25 8.15
N VAL A 245 -0.04 24.88 8.38
CA VAL A 245 -0.54 23.52 8.05
C VAL A 245 -0.43 23.22 6.56
N ASN A 246 -0.75 24.16 5.68
CA ASN A 246 -0.61 23.93 4.25
C ASN A 246 0.86 23.84 3.81
N LEU A 247 1.79 24.54 4.46
CA LEU A 247 3.22 24.38 4.20
C LEU A 247 3.71 22.99 4.61
N ILE A 248 3.18 22.42 5.70
CA ILE A 248 3.46 21.03 6.11
C ILE A 248 2.97 20.06 5.05
N VAL A 249 1.72 20.20 4.61
CA VAL A 249 1.12 19.34 3.59
C VAL A 249 1.90 19.43 2.28
N LEU A 250 2.29 20.64 1.87
CA LEU A 250 3.10 20.86 0.67
C LEU A 250 4.49 20.26 0.82
N GLY A 251 5.15 20.46 1.98
CA GLY A 251 6.47 19.89 2.28
C GLY A 251 6.45 18.36 2.29
N GLY A 252 5.43 17.75 2.91
CA GLY A 252 5.23 16.30 2.88
C GLY A 252 4.94 15.76 1.48
N THR A 253 4.13 16.48 0.69
CA THR A 253 3.87 16.12 -0.72
C THR A 253 5.16 16.20 -1.54
N LEU A 254 5.92 17.30 -1.41
CA LEU A 254 7.20 17.47 -2.12
C LEU A 254 8.23 16.44 -1.68
N TYR A 255 8.27 16.09 -0.40
CA TYR A 255 9.12 15.02 0.11
C TYR A 255 8.78 13.69 -0.56
N ILE A 256 7.50 13.28 -0.59
CA ILE A 256 7.07 12.05 -1.30
C ILE A 256 7.45 12.11 -2.79
N LEU A 257 7.32 13.27 -3.43
CA LEU A 257 7.73 13.47 -4.83
C LEU A 257 9.25 13.34 -5.05
N LEU A 258 10.07 13.64 -4.03
CA LEU A 258 11.54 13.68 -4.16
C LEU A 258 12.23 12.45 -3.57
N SER A 259 11.59 11.75 -2.63
CA SER A 259 12.21 10.68 -1.85
C SER A 259 12.18 9.31 -2.54
N GLY A 260 11.41 9.13 -3.62
CA GLY A 260 11.37 7.86 -4.37
C GLY A 260 10.75 6.67 -3.63
N GLY A 261 10.40 6.85 -2.34
CA GLY A 261 9.82 5.84 -1.47
C GLY A 261 8.35 6.13 -1.19
N TYR A 262 7.54 5.07 -1.20
CA TYR A 262 6.14 5.11 -0.78
C TYR A 262 5.92 4.10 0.36
N PRO A 263 4.89 4.27 1.20
CA PRO A 263 4.62 3.33 2.29
C PRO A 263 4.42 1.93 1.70
N VAL A 264 5.23 0.96 2.12
CA VAL A 264 5.07 -0.44 1.73
C VAL A 264 3.82 -0.97 2.44
N VAL A 265 2.81 -1.29 1.65
CA VAL A 265 1.59 -1.95 2.10
C VAL A 265 1.84 -3.44 1.93
N SER A 266 2.07 -4.16 3.02
CA SER A 266 2.25 -5.62 2.95
C SER A 266 0.89 -6.32 2.91
N ARG A 267 0.79 -7.46 2.23
CA ARG A 267 -0.42 -8.31 2.28
C ARG A 267 -0.77 -8.75 3.72
N ALA A 268 0.24 -8.92 4.58
CA ALA A 268 0.10 -9.38 5.96
C ALA A 268 -0.57 -8.35 6.88
N THR A 269 -0.21 -7.07 6.72
CA THR A 269 -0.69 -5.98 7.58
C THR A 269 -1.73 -5.08 6.90
N GLY A 270 -1.95 -5.28 5.60
CA GLY A 270 -2.87 -4.48 4.79
C GLY A 270 -2.65 -2.99 4.98
N TYR A 271 -3.76 -2.28 5.23
CA TYR A 271 -3.78 -0.82 5.36
C TYR A 271 -3.88 -0.32 6.80
N ASP A 272 -3.77 -1.23 7.77
CA ASP A 272 -4.18 -1.00 9.15
C ASP A 272 -3.02 -0.92 10.13
N THR A 273 -1.82 -0.64 9.63
CA THR A 273 -0.67 -0.38 10.48
C THR A 273 -0.83 0.95 11.23
N LEU A 274 -0.24 1.04 12.43
CA LEU A 274 -0.26 2.28 13.22
C LEU A 274 0.27 3.50 12.42
N PRO A 275 1.39 3.42 11.66
CA PRO A 275 1.86 4.53 10.84
C PRO A 275 0.84 4.99 9.79
N LEU A 276 0.14 4.06 9.14
CA LEU A 276 -0.89 4.40 8.14
C LEU A 276 -2.10 5.08 8.81
N TRP A 277 -2.54 4.59 9.97
CA TRP A 277 -3.62 5.25 10.73
C TRP A 277 -3.27 6.65 11.21
N LEU A 278 -2.04 6.85 11.68
CA LEU A 278 -1.54 8.20 12.00
C LEU A 278 -1.58 9.09 10.75
N PHE A 279 -1.21 8.56 9.59
CA PHE A 279 -1.26 9.29 8.33
C PHE A 279 -2.68 9.62 7.87
N TYR A 280 -3.62 8.67 7.97
CA TYR A 280 -5.04 8.90 7.69
C TYR A 280 -5.66 9.96 8.59
N CYS A 281 -5.38 9.90 9.89
CA CYS A 281 -5.83 10.89 10.86
C CYS A 281 -5.23 12.26 10.59
N ALA A 282 -3.92 12.34 10.30
CA ALA A 282 -3.24 13.58 9.94
C ALA A 282 -3.85 14.20 8.67
N PHE A 283 -4.09 13.40 7.63
CA PHE A 283 -4.71 13.87 6.40
C PHE A 283 -6.12 14.41 6.64
N ALA A 284 -6.97 13.65 7.35
CA ALA A 284 -8.33 14.09 7.69
C ALA A 284 -8.34 15.39 8.51
N PHE A 285 -7.39 15.55 9.43
CA PHE A 285 -7.22 16.77 10.21
C PHE A 285 -6.76 17.96 9.35
N CYS A 286 -5.95 17.73 8.32
CA CYS A 286 -5.45 18.77 7.41
C CYS A 286 -6.51 19.25 6.41
N LEU A 287 -7.51 18.42 6.05
CA LEU A 287 -8.52 18.75 5.02
C LEU A 287 -9.19 20.13 5.19
N PRO A 288 -9.66 20.53 6.39
CA PRO A 288 -10.25 21.86 6.61
C PRO A 288 -9.31 23.02 6.26
N PHE A 289 -8.03 22.90 6.58
CA PHE A 289 -7.02 23.92 6.31
C PHE A 289 -6.69 24.00 4.82
N VAL A 290 -6.56 22.85 4.15
CA VAL A 290 -6.38 22.80 2.69
C VAL A 290 -7.60 23.41 1.99
N PHE A 291 -8.80 23.09 2.46
CA PHE A 291 -10.01 23.71 1.92
C PHE A 291 -10.00 25.24 2.08
N LEU A 292 -9.67 25.75 3.27
CA LEU A 292 -9.65 27.19 3.55
C LEU A 292 -8.70 27.99 2.68
N LEU A 293 -7.49 27.47 2.46
CA LEU A 293 -6.50 28.16 1.64
C LEU A 293 -6.89 28.20 0.16
N TRP A 294 -7.48 27.11 -0.34
CA TRP A 294 -7.68 26.92 -1.78
C TRP A 294 -9.13 27.14 -2.27
N LYS A 295 -10.12 27.32 -1.37
CA LYS A 295 -11.55 27.42 -1.75
C LYS A 295 -11.86 28.53 -2.75
N ASP A 296 -11.12 29.63 -2.70
CA ASP A 296 -11.34 30.81 -3.55
C ASP A 296 -10.45 30.81 -4.81
N SER A 297 -9.53 29.85 -4.95
CA SER A 297 -8.63 29.75 -6.10
C SER A 297 -9.35 29.19 -7.34
N ARG A 298 -9.33 29.97 -8.42
CA ARG A 298 -9.86 29.54 -9.73
C ARG A 298 -9.01 28.45 -10.36
N ILE A 299 -7.69 28.54 -10.20
CA ILE A 299 -6.72 27.57 -10.73
C ILE A 299 -6.91 26.23 -10.03
N ASP A 300 -6.99 26.22 -8.70
CA ASP A 300 -7.24 24.98 -7.94
C ASP A 300 -8.56 24.33 -8.36
N ARG A 301 -9.63 25.14 -8.51
CA ARG A 301 -10.92 24.63 -8.97
C ARG A 301 -10.83 23.98 -10.34
N TRP A 302 -10.17 24.64 -11.29
CA TRP A 302 -9.97 24.16 -12.66
C TRP A 302 -9.13 22.88 -12.70
N LEU A 303 -8.00 22.83 -11.98
CA LEU A 303 -7.17 21.62 -11.88
C LEU A 303 -7.96 20.43 -11.32
N GLY A 304 -8.88 20.70 -10.38
CA GLY A 304 -9.75 19.68 -9.80
C GLY A 304 -10.85 19.14 -10.72
N GLU A 305 -11.07 19.72 -11.89
CA GLU A 305 -11.99 19.17 -12.89
C GLU A 305 -11.36 17.98 -13.61
N PHE A 306 -10.04 17.95 -13.80
CA PHE A 306 -9.34 16.84 -14.46
C PHE A 306 -9.24 15.55 -13.64
N SER A 307 -9.35 15.63 -12.31
CA SER A 307 -9.08 14.47 -11.44
C SER A 307 -9.98 13.28 -11.75
N TYR A 308 -11.26 13.52 -12.05
CA TYR A 308 -12.22 12.46 -12.30
C TYR A 308 -12.05 11.83 -13.69
N PRO A 309 -11.99 12.61 -14.80
CA PRO A 309 -11.68 12.06 -16.11
C PRO A 309 -10.35 11.31 -16.14
N LEU A 310 -9.29 11.85 -15.51
CA LEU A 310 -7.99 11.18 -15.40
C LEU A 310 -8.12 9.82 -14.68
N TYR A 311 -8.84 9.79 -13.56
CA TYR A 311 -9.11 8.56 -12.82
C TYR A 311 -9.91 7.53 -13.64
N ILE A 312 -10.80 7.95 -14.54
CA ILE A 312 -11.56 7.03 -15.38
C ILE A 312 -10.74 6.49 -16.56
N VAL A 313 -9.86 7.29 -17.16
CA VAL A 313 -9.17 6.90 -18.41
C VAL A 313 -7.86 6.15 -18.18
N HIS A 314 -7.20 6.29 -17.02
CA HIS A 314 -5.83 5.81 -16.85
C HIS A 314 -5.63 4.32 -17.17
N GLY A 315 -6.51 3.43 -16.73
CA GLY A 315 -6.38 1.98 -16.97
C GLY A 315 -6.40 1.64 -18.47
N LEU A 316 -7.29 2.28 -19.23
CA LEU A 316 -7.35 2.15 -20.69
C LEU A 316 -6.05 2.61 -21.34
N ILE A 317 -5.57 3.81 -20.98
CA ILE A 317 -4.39 4.39 -21.61
C ILE A 317 -3.15 3.55 -21.29
N ILE A 318 -3.02 3.05 -20.06
CA ILE A 318 -1.94 2.11 -19.70
C ILE A 318 -2.02 0.86 -20.58
N GLY A 319 -3.20 0.24 -20.70
CA GLY A 319 -3.42 -0.94 -21.53
C GLY A 319 -3.07 -0.72 -23.00
N MET A 320 -3.54 0.38 -23.60
CA MET A 320 -3.27 0.73 -24.99
C MET A 320 -1.78 1.04 -25.26
N MET A 321 -1.15 1.82 -24.39
CA MET A 321 0.25 2.24 -24.59
C MET A 321 1.22 1.07 -24.45
N LEU A 322 0.94 0.12 -23.54
CA LEU A 322 1.83 -1.02 -23.31
C LEU A 322 1.47 -2.24 -24.16
N GLY A 323 0.19 -2.53 -24.33
CA GLY A 323 -0.30 -3.68 -25.09
C GLY A 323 -0.34 -3.42 -26.60
N ASP A 324 -1.05 -2.39 -27.03
CA ASP A 324 -1.32 -2.16 -28.46
C ASP A 324 -0.19 -1.40 -29.17
N VAL A 325 0.35 -0.36 -28.52
CA VAL A 325 1.47 0.44 -29.04
C VAL A 325 2.81 -0.26 -28.80
N GLY A 326 2.92 -1.07 -27.74
CA GLY A 326 4.13 -1.84 -27.42
C GLY A 326 5.26 -1.00 -26.83
N LEU A 327 4.95 0.06 -26.05
CA LEU A 327 5.99 0.84 -25.37
C LEU A 327 6.74 -0.03 -24.34
N PRO A 328 8.08 0.12 -24.20
CA PRO A 328 8.85 -0.66 -23.25
C PRO A 328 8.50 -0.27 -21.80
N GLU A 329 8.11 -1.25 -21.00
CA GLU A 329 7.89 -1.09 -19.56
C GLU A 329 9.16 -0.64 -18.83
N GLY A 330 9.02 -0.01 -17.66
CA GLY A 330 10.18 0.30 -16.80
C GLY A 330 10.99 1.55 -17.15
N THR A 331 10.63 2.27 -18.22
CA THR A 331 11.37 3.47 -18.64
C THR A 331 10.67 4.77 -18.21
N TYR A 332 11.46 5.81 -17.91
CA TYR A 332 10.94 7.14 -17.57
C TYR A 332 10.21 7.78 -18.76
N SER A 333 10.66 7.51 -19.99
CA SER A 333 10.02 7.99 -21.22
C SER A 333 8.63 7.38 -21.38
N THR A 334 8.48 6.06 -21.25
CA THR A 334 7.17 5.38 -21.31
C THR A 334 6.22 5.93 -20.25
N GLN A 335 6.69 6.08 -19.00
CA GLN A 335 5.88 6.65 -17.94
C GLN A 335 5.42 8.09 -18.24
N ALA A 336 6.30 8.94 -18.76
CA ALA A 336 5.96 10.31 -19.15
C ALA A 336 4.94 10.35 -20.29
N ILE A 337 5.06 9.46 -21.29
CA ILE A 337 4.10 9.32 -22.39
C ILE A 337 2.72 8.89 -21.88
N ILE A 338 2.66 7.91 -20.98
CA ILE A 338 1.39 7.45 -20.36
C ILE A 338 0.72 8.58 -19.59
N ILE A 339 1.48 9.32 -18.75
CA ILE A 339 0.95 10.47 -18.00
C ILE A 339 0.45 11.56 -18.97
N GLY A 340 1.26 11.94 -19.95
CA GLY A 340 0.91 12.98 -20.92
C GLY A 340 -0.34 12.63 -21.75
N THR A 341 -0.42 11.39 -22.23
CA THR A 341 -1.57 10.88 -23.00
C THR A 341 -2.82 10.83 -22.13
N SER A 342 -2.70 10.33 -20.90
CA SER A 342 -3.82 10.26 -19.96
C SER A 342 -4.36 11.65 -19.61
N LEU A 343 -3.48 12.64 -19.41
CA LEU A 343 -3.87 14.04 -19.18
C LEU A 343 -4.54 14.65 -20.40
N LEU A 344 -4.05 14.37 -21.61
CA LEU A 344 -4.65 14.86 -22.86
C LEU A 344 -6.06 14.30 -23.06
N VAL A 345 -6.24 12.99 -22.88
CA VAL A 345 -7.55 12.33 -23.00
C VAL A 345 -8.50 12.80 -21.89
N ALA A 346 -7.99 12.93 -20.66
CA ALA A 346 -8.75 13.50 -19.55
C ALA A 346 -9.18 14.95 -19.82
N TRP A 347 -8.32 15.75 -20.43
CA TRP A 347 -8.64 17.12 -20.84
C TRP A 347 -9.75 17.15 -21.88
N PHE A 348 -9.67 16.29 -22.90
CA PHE A 348 -10.71 16.16 -23.91
C PHE A 348 -12.04 15.73 -23.29
N ALA A 349 -12.06 14.69 -22.45
CA ALA A 349 -13.27 14.24 -21.76
C ALA A 349 -13.86 15.34 -20.84
N CYS A 350 -13.01 16.09 -20.15
CA CYS A 350 -13.43 17.22 -19.31
C CYS A 350 -14.12 18.32 -20.12
N PHE A 351 -13.54 18.69 -21.27
CA PHE A 351 -14.09 19.75 -22.11
C PHE A 351 -15.33 19.30 -22.90
N ALA A 352 -15.26 18.13 -23.54
CA ALA A 352 -16.29 17.64 -24.45
C ALA A 352 -17.51 17.06 -23.73
N ILE A 353 -17.32 16.45 -22.55
CA ILE A 353 -18.39 15.75 -21.83
C ILE A 353 -18.65 16.44 -20.50
N GLU A 354 -17.64 16.52 -19.62
CA GLU A 354 -17.89 16.92 -18.23
C GLU A 354 -18.39 18.37 -18.12
N THR A 355 -17.81 19.30 -18.88
CA THR A 355 -18.14 20.73 -18.82
C THR A 355 -19.57 21.02 -19.29
N PRO A 356 -20.04 20.52 -20.45
CA PRO A 356 -21.44 20.64 -20.87
C PRO A 356 -22.43 20.09 -19.85
N PHE A 357 -22.20 18.85 -19.37
CA PHE A 357 -23.09 18.22 -18.37
C PHE A 357 -23.04 18.96 -17.03
N ASN A 358 -21.88 19.45 -16.60
CA ASN A 358 -21.75 20.28 -15.41
C ASN A 358 -22.54 21.59 -15.53
N LYS A 359 -22.43 22.30 -16.66
CA LYS A 359 -23.19 23.54 -16.92
C LYS A 359 -24.70 23.28 -16.90
N TRP A 360 -25.15 22.21 -17.55
CA TRP A 360 -26.55 21.81 -17.54
C TRP A 360 -27.04 21.46 -16.14
N ARG A 361 -26.29 20.62 -15.41
CA ARG A 361 -26.57 20.22 -14.03
C ARG A 361 -26.66 21.43 -13.10
N GLN A 362 -25.70 22.36 -13.21
CA GLN A 362 -25.72 23.57 -12.39
C GLN A 362 -27.00 24.37 -12.64
N ARG A 363 -27.33 24.66 -13.91
CA ARG A 363 -28.51 25.44 -14.28
C ARG A 363 -29.83 24.79 -13.86
N LYS A 364 -30.01 23.50 -14.09
CA LYS A 364 -31.31 22.82 -13.96
C LYS A 364 -31.55 22.20 -12.59
N ILE A 365 -30.50 21.75 -11.90
CA ILE A 365 -30.63 20.99 -10.65
C ILE A 365 -30.18 21.83 -9.45
N VAL A 366 -29.13 22.65 -9.63
CA VAL A 366 -28.42 23.27 -8.51
C VAL A 366 -28.78 24.75 -8.30
N THR A 367 -28.92 25.55 -9.37
CA THR A 367 -29.26 26.98 -9.30
C THR A 367 -30.71 27.20 -8.87
N ALA A 368 -31.60 26.25 -9.15
CA ALA A 368 -32.98 26.25 -8.65
C ALA A 368 -33.08 26.03 -7.12
N ALA A 369 -31.96 25.91 -6.40
CA ALA A 369 -31.89 25.50 -5.00
C ALA A 369 -31.03 26.41 -4.10
N SER A 370 -30.71 27.67 -4.46
CA SER A 370 -29.86 28.51 -3.58
C SER A 370 -30.08 30.02 -3.67
N PRO A 371 -30.14 30.73 -2.52
CA PRO A 371 -29.87 32.16 -2.42
C PRO A 371 -28.35 32.45 -2.55
N ALA A 372 -28.01 33.65 -3.03
CA ALA A 372 -26.64 34.05 -3.38
C ALA A 372 -25.68 34.08 -2.19
N TRP A 373 -24.46 33.56 -2.39
CA TRP A 373 -23.36 33.61 -1.42
C TRP A 373 -22.40 34.75 -1.79
N SER A 374 -22.21 35.72 -0.90
CA SER A 374 -21.20 36.78 -1.01
C SER A 374 -19.92 36.39 -0.28
N THR A 375 -18.80 36.26 -0.99
CA THR A 375 -17.47 36.06 -0.39
C THR A 375 -16.79 37.40 -0.12
N GLY A 376 -16.63 37.77 1.15
CA GLY A 376 -15.72 38.84 1.56
C GLY A 376 -14.27 38.37 1.43
N LEU A 377 -13.47 39.08 0.61
CA LEU A 377 -12.02 38.87 0.54
C LEU A 377 -11.34 39.41 1.80
N ARG A 378 -10.37 38.66 2.36
CA ARG A 378 -9.34 39.22 3.25
C ARG A 378 -7.96 38.67 2.89
N LYS A 379 -6.96 39.55 2.98
CA LYS A 379 -5.54 39.31 2.68
C LYS A 379 -4.85 38.57 3.85
N PRO A 380 -3.88 37.67 3.62
CA PRO A 380 -3.12 37.05 4.70
C PRO A 380 -1.96 37.94 5.17
N LEU A 381 -1.72 37.94 6.49
CA LEU A 381 -0.61 38.63 7.16
C LEU A 381 0.57 37.67 7.39
N ALA A 382 1.78 38.23 7.37
CA ALA A 382 3.05 37.52 7.29
C ALA A 382 3.63 37.07 8.66
N TRP A 383 4.42 35.99 8.60
CA TRP A 383 5.39 35.49 9.61
C TRP A 383 4.90 34.65 10.80
N THR A 384 4.90 33.32 10.61
CA THR A 384 5.15 32.28 11.64
C THR A 384 5.97 31.09 11.10
N GLY A 385 6.62 31.25 9.94
CA GLY A 385 7.16 30.15 9.13
C GLY A 385 8.41 29.43 9.67
N ALA A 386 9.16 29.96 10.63
CA ALA A 386 10.43 29.34 11.02
C ALA A 386 10.28 28.20 12.06
N ALA A 387 9.29 28.26 12.97
CA ALA A 387 9.14 27.27 14.03
C ALA A 387 8.36 26.02 13.58
N THR A 388 7.39 26.19 12.67
CA THR A 388 6.58 25.07 12.12
C THR A 388 7.38 24.24 11.11
N VAL A 389 8.27 24.86 10.34
CA VAL A 389 9.11 24.13 9.37
C VAL A 389 10.01 23.12 10.07
N THR A 390 10.59 23.46 11.23
CA THR A 390 11.45 22.56 12.00
C THR A 390 10.68 21.40 12.64
N ALA A 391 9.50 21.66 13.22
CA ALA A 391 8.67 20.62 13.83
C ALA A 391 8.12 19.62 12.80
N CYS A 392 7.93 20.04 11.57
CA CYS A 392 7.29 19.23 10.53
C CYS A 392 8.27 18.47 9.66
N LEU A 393 9.49 18.99 9.49
CA LEU A 393 10.63 18.19 9.06
C LEU A 393 10.94 17.07 10.08
N TYR A 394 10.73 17.32 11.37
CA TYR A 394 10.93 16.32 12.43
C TYR A 394 9.84 15.23 12.47
N ILE A 395 8.56 15.58 12.24
CA ILE A 395 7.47 14.59 12.14
C ILE A 395 7.56 13.79 10.84
N ALA A 396 7.96 14.41 9.72
CA ALA A 396 8.25 13.71 8.47
C ALA A 396 9.48 12.77 8.57
N TRP A 397 10.49 13.16 9.37
CA TRP A 397 11.63 12.31 9.74
C TRP A 397 11.22 11.09 10.58
N LEU A 398 10.28 11.25 11.52
CA LEU A 398 9.81 10.15 12.39
C LEU A 398 8.86 9.15 11.71
N THR A 399 8.20 9.52 10.60
CA THR A 399 7.05 8.74 10.07
C THR A 399 7.19 8.22 8.65
N SER A 400 8.25 8.56 7.92
CA SER A 400 8.23 8.32 6.47
C SER A 400 9.61 8.20 5.85
N TYR A 401 10.40 7.22 6.26
CA TYR A 401 11.36 6.60 5.34
C TYR A 401 11.76 5.21 5.83
N THR A 402 11.22 4.17 5.20
CA THR A 402 12.03 3.00 4.91
C THR A 402 12.41 3.16 3.44
N PRO A 403 13.71 3.26 3.06
CA PRO A 403 14.07 3.03 1.67
C PRO A 403 13.50 1.67 1.24
N LYS A 404 13.38 1.40 -0.07
CA LYS A 404 13.14 0.04 -0.60
C LYS A 404 14.19 -0.93 -0.02
N GLN A 405 13.99 -1.38 1.21
CA GLN A 405 14.45 -2.67 1.64
C GLN A 405 13.43 -3.59 1.00
N ALA A 406 13.89 -4.31 -0.01
CA ALA A 406 13.23 -5.51 -0.50
C ALA A 406 12.54 -6.23 0.67
N PRO A 407 11.19 -6.34 0.70
CA PRO A 407 10.54 -7.14 1.72
C PRO A 407 11.16 -8.54 1.62
N PRO A 408 11.55 -9.19 2.74
CA PRO A 408 12.23 -10.47 2.62
C PRO A 408 11.31 -11.46 1.90
N ALA A 409 11.88 -12.37 1.10
CA ALA A 409 11.06 -13.40 0.48
C ALA A 409 10.46 -14.30 1.55
N ILE A 410 9.14 -14.49 1.48
CA ILE A 410 8.37 -15.30 2.43
C ILE A 410 8.21 -16.68 1.85
N LEU A 411 8.60 -17.73 2.57
CA LEU A 411 8.39 -19.11 2.12
C LEU A 411 6.91 -19.43 2.22
N VAL A 412 6.29 -19.79 1.09
CA VAL A 412 4.84 -20.11 1.04
C VAL A 412 4.58 -21.58 0.77
N LYS A 413 5.51 -22.30 0.14
CA LYS A 413 5.42 -23.74 -0.09
C LYS A 413 6.80 -24.34 -0.28
N VAL A 414 6.96 -25.62 0.08
CA VAL A 414 8.17 -26.41 -0.20
C VAL A 414 7.80 -27.58 -1.11
N GLU A 415 8.41 -27.66 -2.29
CA GLU A 415 8.27 -28.77 -3.23
C GLU A 415 9.48 -29.70 -3.07
N SER A 416 9.52 -30.49 -1.98
CA SER A 416 10.69 -31.30 -1.62
C SER A 416 11.11 -32.30 -2.70
N THR A 417 10.15 -32.90 -3.40
CA THR A 417 10.40 -33.91 -4.44
C THR A 417 11.07 -33.33 -5.68
N LEU A 418 10.86 -32.03 -5.94
CA LEU A 418 11.44 -31.32 -7.08
C LEU A 418 12.57 -30.38 -6.68
N GLN A 419 12.88 -30.31 -5.38
CA GLN A 419 13.92 -29.48 -4.78
C GLN A 419 13.74 -27.98 -5.05
N TYR A 420 12.52 -27.48 -4.86
CA TYR A 420 12.20 -26.05 -4.92
C TYR A 420 11.56 -25.51 -3.64
N ASN A 421 12.01 -24.34 -3.21
CA ASN A 421 11.32 -23.48 -2.26
C ASN A 421 10.46 -22.50 -3.07
N ILE A 422 9.16 -22.47 -2.84
CA ILE A 422 8.28 -21.45 -3.45
C ILE A 422 8.15 -20.31 -2.46
N VAL A 423 8.56 -19.12 -2.90
CA VAL A 423 8.55 -17.92 -2.07
C VAL A 423 7.68 -16.83 -2.70
N ASN A 424 7.02 -16.05 -1.86
CA ASN A 424 6.35 -14.83 -2.26
C ASN A 424 7.28 -13.63 -2.02
N TYR A 425 7.46 -12.82 -3.04
CA TYR A 425 8.27 -11.61 -2.99
C TYR A 425 7.67 -10.55 -3.93
N ASP A 426 7.45 -9.33 -3.43
CA ASP A 426 6.97 -8.18 -4.23
C ASP A 426 5.74 -8.52 -5.12
N ASP A 427 4.72 -9.14 -4.51
CA ASP A 427 3.47 -9.59 -5.14
C ASP A 427 3.58 -10.66 -6.24
N ARG A 428 4.76 -11.26 -6.42
CA ARG A 428 5.00 -12.39 -7.33
C ARG A 428 5.44 -13.64 -6.56
N PHE A 429 5.29 -14.79 -7.20
CA PHE A 429 5.75 -16.06 -6.67
C PHE A 429 6.97 -16.54 -7.44
N TYR A 430 7.93 -17.07 -6.70
CA TYR A 430 9.21 -17.52 -7.22
C TYR A 430 9.47 -18.97 -6.80
N GLY A 431 9.70 -19.85 -7.77
CA GLY A 431 10.25 -21.17 -7.55
C GLY A 431 11.76 -21.06 -7.49
N VAL A 432 12.32 -21.17 -6.28
CA VAL A 432 13.74 -21.05 -5.98
C VAL A 432 14.33 -22.45 -5.79
N PRO A 433 15.30 -22.90 -6.59
CA PRO A 433 15.95 -24.18 -6.34
C PRO A 433 16.59 -24.23 -4.94
N PHE A 434 16.58 -25.40 -4.30
CA PHE A 434 17.18 -25.60 -2.98
C PHE A 434 18.62 -25.07 -2.91
N GLY A 435 18.98 -24.46 -1.78
CA GLY A 435 20.30 -23.87 -1.56
C GLY A 435 20.64 -22.63 -2.39
N THR A 436 19.74 -22.16 -3.27
CA THR A 436 19.99 -20.95 -4.07
C THR A 436 19.79 -19.70 -3.23
N ASP A 437 20.88 -18.98 -2.95
CA ASP A 437 20.82 -17.67 -2.33
C ASP A 437 20.45 -16.59 -3.34
N ILE A 438 19.40 -15.82 -3.05
CA ILE A 438 18.90 -14.76 -3.91
C ILE A 438 19.06 -13.43 -3.18
N LYS A 439 19.79 -12.51 -3.81
CA LYS A 439 19.88 -11.12 -3.39
C LYS A 439 18.60 -10.36 -3.76
N TRP A 440 17.55 -10.60 -3.00
CA TRP A 440 16.24 -9.97 -3.18
C TRP A 440 16.35 -8.45 -3.23
N GLY A 441 15.80 -7.84 -4.29
CA GLY A 441 15.87 -6.40 -4.56
C GLY A 441 17.16 -5.89 -5.21
N GLY A 442 18.13 -6.77 -5.48
CA GLY A 442 19.31 -6.44 -6.27
C GLY A 442 18.98 -6.25 -7.77
N HIS A 443 19.88 -5.68 -8.55
CA HIS A 443 19.71 -5.63 -10.00
C HIS A 443 19.73 -7.06 -10.59
N ASN A 444 18.78 -7.36 -11.48
CA ASN A 444 18.69 -8.62 -12.24
C ASN A 444 18.52 -9.91 -11.40
N TYR A 445 18.03 -9.85 -10.16
CA TYR A 445 17.78 -11.06 -9.36
C TYR A 445 16.82 -12.04 -10.05
N GLU A 446 15.87 -11.55 -10.87
CA GLU A 446 14.97 -12.39 -11.68
C GLU A 446 15.70 -13.23 -12.75
N GLN A 447 16.96 -12.90 -13.08
CA GLN A 447 17.80 -13.66 -14.02
C GLN A 447 18.62 -14.75 -13.33
N THR A 448 18.40 -15.01 -12.03
CA THR A 448 19.10 -16.07 -11.30
C THR A 448 18.82 -17.42 -11.98
N PRO A 449 19.86 -18.20 -12.34
CA PRO A 449 19.67 -19.47 -13.02
C PRO A 449 18.74 -20.41 -12.26
N GLY A 450 17.77 -20.97 -12.96
CA GLY A 450 16.83 -21.93 -12.37
C GLY A 450 15.60 -21.31 -11.71
N LEU A 451 15.58 -19.99 -11.49
CA LEU A 451 14.45 -19.26 -10.92
C LEU A 451 13.23 -19.33 -11.85
N ILE A 452 12.09 -19.70 -11.28
CA ILE A 452 10.79 -19.71 -11.99
C ILE A 452 9.96 -18.58 -11.41
N VAL A 453 9.37 -17.74 -12.25
CA VAL A 453 8.57 -16.59 -11.79
C VAL A 453 7.16 -16.68 -12.35
N ALA A 454 6.16 -16.54 -11.49
CA ALA A 454 4.77 -16.43 -11.91
C ALA A 454 3.95 -15.50 -11.01
N THR A 455 2.72 -15.24 -11.43
CA THR A 455 1.78 -14.36 -10.73
C THR A 455 1.04 -15.06 -9.60
N THR A 456 0.94 -16.39 -9.66
CA THR A 456 0.30 -17.21 -8.62
C THR A 456 1.23 -18.34 -8.17
N GLN A 457 0.97 -18.87 -6.98
CA GLN A 457 1.71 -20.02 -6.44
C GLN A 457 1.52 -21.26 -7.32
N GLU A 458 0.31 -21.48 -7.81
CA GLU A 458 -0.05 -22.64 -8.62
C GLU A 458 0.67 -22.62 -9.97
N GLU A 459 0.77 -21.47 -10.63
CA GLU A 459 1.53 -21.31 -11.87
C GLU A 459 3.02 -21.63 -11.66
N VAL A 460 3.60 -21.27 -10.51
CA VAL A 460 4.98 -21.65 -10.17
C VAL A 460 5.08 -23.15 -9.98
N SER A 461 4.19 -23.77 -9.19
CA SER A 461 4.18 -25.23 -9.01
C SER A 461 4.03 -25.95 -10.35
N GLU A 462 3.09 -25.56 -11.20
CA GLU A 462 2.90 -26.13 -12.53
C GLU A 462 4.14 -25.94 -13.42
N ALA A 463 4.76 -24.77 -13.40
CA ALA A 463 5.97 -24.50 -14.17
C ALA A 463 7.16 -25.35 -13.67
N ILE A 464 7.27 -25.57 -12.36
CA ILE A 464 8.25 -26.51 -11.77
C ILE A 464 7.97 -27.92 -12.32
N HIS A 465 6.73 -28.42 -12.23
CA HIS A 465 6.36 -29.75 -12.73
C HIS A 465 6.60 -29.92 -14.24
N ARG A 466 6.26 -28.91 -15.06
CA ARG A 466 6.50 -28.93 -16.51
C ARG A 466 7.99 -28.98 -16.85
N LYS A 467 8.82 -28.23 -16.12
CA LYS A 467 10.27 -28.19 -16.29
C LYS A 467 10.93 -29.51 -15.91
N SER A 468 10.37 -30.23 -14.94
CA SER A 468 10.92 -31.49 -14.45
C SER A 468 10.61 -32.70 -15.34
N GLY A 469 9.64 -32.61 -16.27
CA GLY A 469 9.17 -33.74 -17.06
C GLY A 469 8.43 -34.76 -16.18
N ASN A 470 7.30 -35.30 -16.64
CA ASN A 470 6.41 -36.12 -15.80
C ASN A 470 7.11 -37.18 -14.92
N THR A 471 6.75 -37.13 -13.63
CA THR A 471 7.07 -38.05 -12.51
C THR A 471 8.54 -38.09 -12.07
N PRO A 472 8.96 -37.26 -11.10
CA PRO A 472 10.20 -37.54 -10.37
C PRO A 472 10.07 -38.91 -9.70
N ALA A 473 11.14 -39.71 -9.73
CA ALA A 473 11.22 -40.90 -8.92
C ALA A 473 10.94 -40.52 -7.44
N PRO A 474 10.21 -41.34 -6.67
CA PRO A 474 9.95 -41.04 -5.27
C PRO A 474 11.29 -40.86 -4.55
N VAL A 475 11.58 -39.63 -4.11
CA VAL A 475 12.73 -39.36 -3.26
C VAL A 475 12.48 -40.13 -1.98
N GLN A 476 13.23 -41.21 -1.75
CA GLN A 476 13.23 -41.92 -0.48
C GLN A 476 13.93 -41.03 0.55
N GLY A 477 13.15 -40.22 1.25
CA GLY A 477 13.64 -39.31 2.28
C GLY A 477 12.50 -38.56 2.97
N PRO A 478 12.74 -38.00 4.17
CA PRO A 478 11.76 -37.15 4.83
C PRO A 478 11.41 -35.94 3.96
N THR A 479 10.14 -35.53 3.95
CA THR A 479 9.65 -34.38 3.19
C THR A 479 9.57 -33.13 4.05
N ALA A 480 10.13 -32.03 3.55
CA ALA A 480 10.04 -30.74 4.23
C ALA A 480 8.66 -30.12 3.94
N THR A 481 7.91 -29.82 4.98
CA THR A 481 6.56 -29.27 4.88
C THR A 481 6.49 -27.96 5.65
N LEU A 482 6.07 -26.88 5.00
CA LEU A 482 5.79 -25.62 5.68
C LEU A 482 4.56 -25.81 6.58
N VAL A 483 4.70 -25.53 7.88
CA VAL A 483 3.65 -25.77 8.88
C VAL A 483 3.03 -24.47 9.37
N LYS A 484 3.84 -23.42 9.55
CA LYS A 484 3.38 -22.12 10.05
C LYS A 484 4.24 -21.00 9.48
N VAL A 485 3.63 -19.86 9.20
CA VAL A 485 4.33 -18.61 8.88
C VAL A 485 4.09 -17.62 10.00
N GLU A 486 5.14 -17.22 10.71
CA GLU A 486 5.08 -16.22 11.78
C GLU A 486 5.49 -14.86 11.26
N LEU A 487 4.51 -14.17 10.67
CA LEU A 487 4.70 -12.88 10.00
C LEU A 487 5.19 -11.77 10.95
N GLU A 488 4.70 -11.76 12.18
CA GLU A 488 5.07 -10.78 13.21
C GLU A 488 6.56 -10.86 13.57
N TYR A 489 7.08 -12.09 13.65
CA TYR A 489 8.47 -12.36 14.05
C TYR A 489 9.41 -12.58 12.85
N ARG A 490 8.86 -12.64 11.62
CA ARG A 490 9.56 -12.87 10.36
C ARG A 490 10.26 -14.24 10.28
N TYR A 491 9.54 -15.28 10.70
CA TYR A 491 10.00 -16.67 10.65
C TYR A 491 9.01 -17.60 9.92
N ASN A 492 9.52 -18.61 9.23
CA ASN A 492 8.78 -19.76 8.73
C ASN A 492 9.07 -20.95 9.63
N ILE A 493 8.07 -21.76 9.97
CA ILE A 493 8.24 -23.01 10.69
C ILE A 493 8.01 -24.16 9.71
N VAL A 494 9.06 -24.94 9.47
CA VAL A 494 9.04 -26.10 8.58
C VAL A 494 9.26 -27.37 9.39
N ASN A 495 8.45 -28.40 9.12
CA ASN A 495 8.68 -29.74 9.64
C ASN A 495 9.53 -30.53 8.64
N TYR A 496 10.62 -31.13 9.11
CA TYR A 496 11.47 -32.02 8.33
C TYR A 496 12.06 -33.09 9.25
N ALA A 497 12.07 -34.35 8.82
CA ALA A 497 12.68 -35.46 9.56
C ALA A 497 12.27 -35.55 11.06
N ASN A 498 10.98 -35.33 11.36
CA ASN A 498 10.39 -35.33 12.71
C ASN A 498 10.88 -34.22 13.66
N LYS A 499 11.47 -33.15 13.12
CA LYS A 499 11.81 -31.92 13.86
C LYS A 499 11.16 -30.71 13.22
N PHE A 500 11.08 -29.64 13.99
CA PHE A 500 10.59 -28.34 13.56
C PHE A 500 11.75 -27.33 13.48
N TYR A 501 11.71 -26.52 12.45
CA TYR A 501 12.77 -25.58 12.10
C TYR A 501 12.17 -24.19 11.90
N GLY A 502 12.54 -23.25 12.76
CA GLY A 502 12.26 -21.83 12.65
C GLY A 502 13.31 -21.15 11.76
N ILE A 503 12.87 -20.68 10.60
CA ILE A 503 13.69 -20.19 9.50
C ILE A 503 13.38 -18.72 9.28
N GLN A 504 14.37 -17.85 9.41
CA GLN A 504 14.14 -16.43 9.19
C GLN A 504 13.77 -16.16 7.71
N PHE A 505 12.93 -15.17 7.47
CA PHE A 505 12.54 -14.81 6.10
C PHE A 505 13.76 -14.44 5.25
N GLY A 506 13.78 -14.92 4.01
CA GLY A 506 14.89 -14.73 3.07
C GLY A 506 16.07 -15.68 3.26
N THR A 507 16.08 -16.55 4.27
CA THR A 507 17.15 -17.55 4.46
C THR A 507 17.04 -18.68 3.44
N ALA A 508 18.11 -18.90 2.67
CA ALA A 508 18.21 -20.05 1.76
C ALA A 508 18.49 -21.33 2.55
N ILE A 509 17.72 -22.39 2.27
CA ILE A 509 17.91 -23.71 2.87
C ILE A 509 17.93 -24.78 1.78
N GLU A 510 18.85 -25.73 1.94
CA GLU A 510 18.99 -26.94 1.13
C GLU A 510 18.55 -28.16 1.94
N TRP A 511 17.26 -28.48 1.92
CA TRP A 511 16.74 -29.63 2.66
C TRP A 511 17.37 -30.94 2.16
N GLY A 512 17.92 -31.72 3.11
CA GLY A 512 18.62 -32.97 2.78
C GLY A 512 20.09 -32.80 2.40
N GLY A 513 20.62 -31.57 2.35
CA GLY A 513 22.05 -31.32 2.19
C GLY A 513 22.86 -31.72 3.44
N PRO A 514 24.20 -31.84 3.34
CA PRO A 514 25.04 -32.32 4.45
C PRO A 514 25.09 -31.37 5.66
N ASP A 515 24.76 -30.08 5.48
CA ASP A 515 24.96 -29.03 6.50
C ASP A 515 23.73 -28.14 6.74
N TYR A 516 22.52 -28.54 6.33
CA TYR A 516 21.33 -27.69 6.43
C TYR A 516 21.00 -27.27 7.89
N GLU A 517 21.29 -28.11 8.89
CA GLU A 517 21.11 -27.76 10.31
C GLU A 517 22.09 -26.69 10.80
N LYS A 518 23.17 -26.42 10.05
CA LYS A 518 24.14 -25.36 10.34
C LYS A 518 23.78 -24.04 9.66
N THR A 519 22.64 -23.95 8.99
CA THR A 519 22.17 -22.71 8.35
C THR A 519 22.10 -21.59 9.40
N PRO A 520 22.80 -20.45 9.20
CA PRO A 520 22.82 -19.37 10.18
C PRO A 520 21.41 -18.88 10.53
N GLY A 521 21.14 -18.73 11.83
CA GLY A 521 19.87 -18.18 12.33
C GLY A 521 18.73 -19.17 12.50
N LEU A 522 18.94 -20.45 12.14
CA LEU A 522 17.97 -21.54 12.30
C LEU A 522 17.67 -21.81 13.79
N ILE A 523 16.39 -21.97 14.13
CA ILE A 523 15.92 -22.42 15.44
C ILE A 523 15.40 -23.84 15.27
N ILE A 524 15.87 -24.78 16.08
CA ILE A 524 15.51 -26.20 15.95
C ILE A 524 14.81 -26.65 17.23
N GLY A 525 13.68 -27.35 17.10
CA GLY A 525 12.96 -27.91 18.23
C GLY A 525 12.18 -29.17 17.87
N ASP A 526 11.80 -29.93 18.90
CA ASP A 526 11.08 -31.20 18.73
C ASP A 526 9.57 -30.99 18.50
N THR A 527 9.03 -29.82 18.84
CA THR A 527 7.63 -29.45 18.63
C THR A 527 7.52 -28.06 17.97
N GLN A 528 6.40 -27.84 17.26
CA GLN A 528 6.08 -26.54 16.67
C GLN A 528 6.03 -25.43 17.73
N ASP A 529 5.41 -25.69 18.87
CA ASP A 529 5.23 -24.70 19.94
C ASP A 529 6.57 -24.31 20.59
N ALA A 530 7.48 -25.26 20.79
CA ALA A 530 8.81 -24.98 21.31
C ALA A 530 9.62 -24.07 20.37
N VAL A 531 9.48 -24.27 19.06
CA VAL A 531 10.12 -23.39 18.05
C VAL A 531 9.48 -22.01 18.05
N SER A 532 8.16 -21.92 18.14
CA SER A 532 7.41 -20.65 18.23
C SER A 532 7.82 -19.84 19.46
N GLU A 533 7.89 -20.47 20.63
CA GLU A 533 8.32 -19.81 21.87
C GLU A 533 9.78 -19.34 21.80
N ALA A 534 10.67 -20.16 21.24
CA ALA A 534 12.07 -19.78 21.03
C ALA A 534 12.22 -18.62 20.04
N ILE A 535 11.39 -18.55 19.00
CA ILE A 535 11.30 -17.40 18.09
C ILE A 535 10.91 -16.13 18.88
N HIS A 536 9.83 -16.21 19.67
CA HIS A 536 9.35 -15.07 20.45
C HIS A 536 10.41 -14.56 21.43
N GLN A 537 11.09 -15.46 22.15
CA GLN A 537 12.15 -15.12 23.09
C GLN A 537 13.33 -14.46 22.38
N LYS A 538 13.80 -15.02 21.27
CA LYS A 538 14.91 -14.47 20.48
C LYS A 538 14.61 -13.08 19.95
N VAL A 539 13.38 -12.84 19.48
CA VAL A 539 12.95 -11.51 19.01
C VAL A 539 12.79 -10.54 20.18
N ALA A 540 12.23 -10.98 21.31
CA ALA A 540 12.11 -10.17 22.52
C ALA A 540 13.47 -9.73 23.06
N GLU A 541 14.49 -10.61 23.06
CA GLU A 541 15.87 -10.25 23.42
C GLU A 541 16.48 -9.19 22.49
N THR A 542 16.04 -9.12 21.23
CA THR A 542 16.47 -8.09 20.27
C THR A 542 15.64 -6.79 20.34
N THR A 543 14.43 -6.82 20.89
CA THR A 543 13.50 -5.65 20.92
C THR A 543 13.27 -5.05 22.32
N SER A 544 13.47 -5.81 23.40
CA SER A 544 13.40 -5.29 24.76
C SER A 544 14.79 -4.82 25.22
N GLY A 545 14.99 -3.51 25.25
CA GLY A 545 16.24 -2.91 25.69
C GLY A 545 16.64 -3.31 27.11
N THR A 546 17.83 -3.87 27.24
CA THR A 546 18.80 -3.31 28.20
C THR A 546 19.72 -2.37 27.41
N PRO A 547 20.01 -1.15 27.91
CA PRO A 547 20.85 -0.20 27.19
C PRO A 547 22.25 -0.79 27.10
N VAL A 548 22.66 -1.23 25.91
CA VAL A 548 24.07 -1.53 25.67
C VAL A 548 24.80 -0.18 25.71
N PRO A 549 25.73 0.04 26.64
CA PRO A 549 26.43 1.32 26.73
C PRO A 549 27.14 1.58 25.40
N PRO A 550 27.13 2.82 24.88
CA PRO A 550 27.79 3.14 23.62
C PRO A 550 29.27 2.77 23.71
N ALA A 551 29.85 2.33 22.59
CA ALA A 551 31.27 2.03 22.54
C ALA A 551 32.07 3.33 22.78
N VAL A 552 32.80 3.39 23.88
CA VAL A 552 33.53 4.60 24.30
C VAL A 552 34.98 4.47 23.88
N LEU A 553 35.48 5.43 23.11
CA LEU A 553 36.92 5.54 22.84
C LEU A 553 37.65 5.87 24.14
N VAL A 554 38.47 4.95 24.63
CA VAL A 554 39.22 5.07 25.88
C VAL A 554 40.60 5.67 25.63
N LYS A 555 41.28 5.24 24.55
CA LYS A 555 42.64 5.70 24.22
C LYS A 555 42.92 5.55 22.73
N VAL A 556 43.72 6.45 22.17
CA VAL A 556 44.26 6.34 20.81
C VAL A 556 45.75 5.99 20.90
N GLU A 557 46.13 4.82 20.41
CA GLU A 557 47.51 4.36 20.37
C GLU A 557 48.11 4.59 18.98
N LYS A 558 48.68 5.79 18.78
CA LYS A 558 49.16 6.25 17.48
C LYS A 558 50.38 5.47 16.98
N ALA A 559 51.23 4.96 17.88
CA ALA A 559 52.44 4.22 17.50
C ALA A 559 52.11 2.91 16.76
N TYR A 560 50.96 2.30 17.08
CA TYR A 560 50.52 1.03 16.51
C TYR A 560 49.29 1.15 15.58
N ARG A 561 48.74 2.37 15.40
CA ARG A 561 47.51 2.66 14.63
C ARG A 561 46.25 1.93 15.14
N TYR A 562 46.05 1.91 16.46
CA TYR A 562 44.86 1.33 17.10
C TYR A 562 44.11 2.35 17.97
N ASN A 563 42.78 2.28 17.91
CA ASN A 563 41.86 2.86 18.88
C ASN A 563 41.52 1.80 19.93
N ILE A 564 41.59 2.16 21.20
CA ILE A 564 41.13 1.31 22.29
C ILE A 564 39.74 1.76 22.69
N VAL A 565 38.78 0.85 22.58
CA VAL A 565 37.36 1.12 22.79
C VAL A 565 36.86 0.24 23.93
N SER A 566 36.08 0.79 24.85
CA SER A 566 35.37 0.01 25.88
C SER A 566 33.92 -0.17 25.48
N TYR A 567 33.46 -1.42 25.53
CA TYR A 567 32.09 -1.80 25.19
C TYR A 567 31.70 -3.07 25.93
N ALA A 568 30.47 -3.17 26.44
CA ALA A 568 29.94 -4.36 27.12
C ALA A 568 30.91 -5.03 28.14
N ASN A 569 31.54 -4.23 29.02
CA ASN A 569 32.51 -4.66 30.06
C ASN A 569 33.81 -5.32 29.54
N LYS A 570 34.17 -5.09 28.27
CA LYS A 570 35.46 -5.50 27.69
C LYS A 570 36.16 -4.30 27.04
N PHE A 571 37.43 -4.49 26.69
CA PHE A 571 38.23 -3.54 25.93
C PHE A 571 38.58 -4.15 24.58
N TYR A 572 38.63 -3.29 23.56
CA TYR A 572 38.83 -3.66 22.17
C TYR A 572 39.90 -2.80 21.53
N GLY A 573 40.87 -3.41 20.85
CA GLY A 573 41.80 -2.75 19.95
C GLY A 573 41.25 -2.77 18.53
N VAL A 574 40.84 -1.61 18.02
CA VAL A 574 40.30 -1.39 16.67
C VAL A 574 41.36 -0.69 15.83
N GLN A 575 41.79 -1.28 14.73
CA GLN A 575 42.74 -0.62 13.83
C GLN A 575 42.07 0.62 13.19
N PHE A 576 42.82 1.69 12.94
CA PHE A 576 42.24 2.97 12.47
C PHE A 576 41.37 2.87 11.22
N ASP A 577 41.63 1.90 10.35
CA ASP A 577 40.94 1.73 9.08
C ASP A 577 39.80 0.69 9.18
N THR A 578 39.53 0.17 10.38
CA THR A 578 38.50 -0.83 10.66
C THR A 578 37.25 -0.18 11.24
N THR A 579 36.10 -0.40 10.59
CA THR A 579 34.80 0.02 11.12
C THR A 579 34.14 -1.14 11.84
N VAL A 580 33.68 -0.93 13.07
CA VAL A 580 33.02 -1.94 13.91
C VAL A 580 31.57 -1.49 14.13
N GLU A 581 30.62 -2.34 13.74
CA GLU A 581 29.18 -2.12 14.00
C GLU A 581 28.83 -2.57 15.42
N TRP A 582 29.13 -1.70 16.40
CA TRP A 582 28.83 -1.97 17.80
C TRP A 582 27.34 -2.23 18.03
N GLY A 583 27.02 -3.43 18.54
CA GLY A 583 25.64 -3.87 18.77
C GLY A 583 25.07 -4.77 17.67
N GLY A 584 25.80 -4.99 16.58
CA GLY A 584 25.45 -6.02 15.58
C GLY A 584 25.68 -7.44 16.11
N LEU A 585 24.98 -8.45 15.59
CA LEU A 585 25.03 -9.83 16.11
C LEU A 585 26.45 -10.45 16.14
N ASN A 586 27.37 -10.00 15.28
CA ASN A 586 28.72 -10.58 15.11
C ASN A 586 29.86 -9.55 15.23
N TYR A 587 29.68 -8.44 15.95
CA TYR A 587 30.72 -7.39 16.00
C TYR A 587 32.07 -7.88 16.55
N GLU A 588 32.08 -8.90 17.43
CA GLU A 588 33.30 -9.52 17.97
C GLU A 588 34.11 -10.28 16.89
N GLU A 589 33.50 -10.62 15.75
CA GLU A 589 34.14 -11.32 14.64
C GLU A 589 34.79 -10.36 13.63
N THR A 590 34.78 -9.05 13.90
CA THR A 590 35.34 -8.05 12.98
C THR A 590 36.84 -8.33 12.74
N PRO A 591 37.26 -8.51 11.46
CA PRO A 591 38.65 -8.84 11.15
C PRO A 591 39.63 -7.80 11.70
N GLY A 592 40.62 -8.27 12.45
CA GLY A 592 41.67 -7.42 13.03
C GLY A 592 41.36 -6.89 14.44
N LEU A 593 40.14 -7.08 14.95
CA LEU A 593 39.74 -6.67 16.30
C LEU A 593 40.49 -7.49 17.37
N ILE A 594 41.04 -6.81 18.38
CA ILE A 594 41.74 -7.45 19.52
C ILE A 594 40.88 -7.26 20.77
N ILE A 595 40.54 -8.34 21.47
CA ILE A 595 39.58 -8.30 22.60
C ILE A 595 40.30 -8.73 23.88
N ALA A 596 40.17 -7.95 24.96
CA ALA A 596 40.61 -8.37 26.28
C ALA A 596 39.74 -7.78 27.42
N LYS A 597 39.89 -8.32 28.62
CA LYS A 597 39.12 -7.88 29.81
C LYS A 597 39.64 -6.59 30.43
N THR A 598 40.88 -6.19 30.15
CA THR A 598 41.49 -4.95 30.67
C THR A 598 42.16 -4.17 29.54
N GLN A 599 42.27 -2.86 29.71
CA GLN A 599 42.95 -1.98 28.77
C GLN A 599 44.43 -2.38 28.57
N GLU A 600 45.11 -2.75 29.65
CA GLU A 600 46.53 -3.17 29.63
C GLU A 600 46.73 -4.44 28.81
N ALA A 601 45.80 -5.41 28.91
CA ALA A 601 45.88 -6.65 28.15
C ALA A 601 45.65 -6.44 26.65
N VAL A 602 44.75 -5.51 26.26
CA VAL A 602 44.59 -5.11 24.85
C VAL A 602 45.87 -4.45 24.33
N MET A 603 46.47 -3.56 25.11
CA MET A 603 47.72 -2.88 24.77
C MET A 603 48.88 -3.86 24.57
N GLU A 604 49.01 -4.83 25.47
CA GLU A 604 50.05 -5.85 25.37
C GLU A 604 49.83 -6.76 24.15
N ALA A 605 48.58 -7.13 23.85
CA ALA A 605 48.22 -7.90 22.67
C ALA A 605 48.48 -7.14 21.36
N ILE A 606 48.20 -5.82 21.32
CA ILE A 606 48.58 -4.94 20.20
C ILE A 606 50.11 -4.94 20.03
N ALA A 607 50.86 -4.74 21.12
CA ALA A 607 52.31 -4.69 21.08
C ALA A 607 52.95 -6.03 20.65
N ARG A 608 52.40 -7.18 21.09
CA ARG A 608 52.84 -8.51 20.62
C ARG A 608 52.52 -8.73 19.15
N LYS A 609 51.31 -8.37 18.70
CA LYS A 609 50.86 -8.54 17.32
C LYS A 609 51.68 -7.68 16.35
N VAL A 610 52.01 -6.45 16.73
CA VAL A 610 52.85 -5.57 15.90
C VAL A 610 54.34 -5.89 16.04
N GLY A 611 54.80 -6.30 17.23
CA GLY A 611 56.18 -6.76 17.46
C GLY A 611 56.52 -8.07 16.75
N ALA A 612 55.55 -8.95 16.51
CA ALA A 612 55.69 -10.15 15.69
C ALA A 612 55.69 -9.89 14.17
N ILE A 613 55.34 -8.66 13.75
CA ILE A 613 55.42 -8.20 12.35
C ILE A 613 56.73 -7.44 12.09
N ALA A 614 57.42 -7.01 13.16
CA ALA A 614 58.69 -6.28 13.10
C ALA A 614 59.94 -7.16 13.32
N ARG A 615 59.77 -8.46 13.58
CA ARG A 615 60.80 -9.50 13.46
C ARG A 615 60.49 -10.36 12.25
#